data_AF-A0A7I8W428-F1
#
_entry.id   AF-A0A7I8W428-F1
#
_cell.length_a   1.000
_cell.length_b   1.000
_cell.length_c   1.000
_cell.angle_alpha   90.00
_cell.angle_beta   90.00
_cell.angle_gamma   90.00
#
_symmetry.space_group_name_H-M   'P 1'
#
loop_
_entity.id
_entity.type
_entity.pdbx_description
1 polymer ?
#
loop_
_entity_poly.entity_id
_entity_poly.type
_entity_poly.pdbx_seq_one_letter_code
_entity_poly.pdbx_strand_id
1 'polypeptide(L)'
;MRFAQNISKWVAKKPALYHGHIAYLDFSKLGEGLIKPIYINIIRDPLERLVSYYYFLRNGDDFRPHLKRRKSGNKESFDECAEKDGKDCDPENLWMQIPFFCGHAAECWYPGSNWALEQAKYNLVNNYLVVGLTEELNDFVAVLEAVLPRFFKGATHLYGTGRKSHLRKTFNKLPVSEETINKFQDSPIWKLENEFYQFAKYHFHFIKKRTFALLKDGHLQQQPSQFSFEKIRPR
;
A
#
# COMPACT_ATOMS: atom_id res chain seq x y z
N MET A 1 19.73 -1.89 -11.54
CA MET A 1 20.06 -2.82 -12.64
C MET A 1 20.16 -4.28 -12.22
N ARG A 2 21.11 -4.69 -11.36
CA ARG A 2 21.33 -6.11 -10.99
C ARG A 2 20.09 -6.82 -10.44
N PHE A 3 19.30 -6.15 -9.60
CA PHE A 3 18.04 -6.70 -9.09
C PHE A 3 17.06 -7.06 -10.22
N ALA A 4 16.77 -6.11 -11.12
CA ALA A 4 15.84 -6.30 -12.23
C ALA A 4 16.28 -7.43 -13.18
N GLN A 5 17.58 -7.52 -13.46
CA GLN A 5 18.16 -8.60 -14.25
C GLN A 5 18.00 -9.97 -13.55
N ASN A 6 18.31 -10.05 -12.26
CA ASN A 6 18.21 -11.28 -11.49
C ASN A 6 16.78 -11.81 -11.46
N ILE A 7 15.80 -10.98 -11.10
CA ILE A 7 14.41 -11.45 -11.01
C ILE A 7 13.81 -11.79 -12.38
N SER A 8 14.28 -11.12 -13.45
CA SER A 8 13.85 -11.42 -14.81
C SER A 8 14.41 -12.75 -15.31
N LYS A 9 15.68 -13.07 -15.02
CA LYS A 9 16.38 -14.24 -15.59
C LYS A 9 16.35 -15.48 -14.70
N TRP A 10 16.07 -15.36 -13.40
CA TRP A 10 16.14 -16.49 -12.47
C TRP A 10 14.91 -17.40 -12.54
N VAL A 11 14.82 -18.21 -13.61
CA VAL A 11 13.68 -19.10 -13.88
C VAL A 11 13.42 -20.08 -12.73
N ALA A 12 14.48 -20.62 -12.11
CA ALA A 12 14.37 -21.56 -10.99
C ALA A 12 13.68 -20.99 -9.72
N LYS A 13 13.52 -19.67 -9.61
CA LYS A 13 12.76 -19.05 -8.51
C LYS A 13 11.33 -18.70 -8.89
N LYS A 14 10.90 -18.92 -10.13
CA LYS A 14 9.55 -18.57 -10.58
C LYS A 14 8.57 -19.73 -10.35
N PRO A 15 7.35 -19.47 -9.87
CA PRO A 15 6.80 -18.17 -9.48
C PRO A 15 7.40 -17.68 -8.13
N ALA A 16 7.69 -16.38 -8.02
CA ALA A 16 8.23 -15.76 -6.81
C ALA A 16 7.43 -14.52 -6.41
N LEU A 17 7.35 -14.29 -5.10
CA LEU A 17 6.84 -13.06 -4.50
C LEU A 17 8.02 -12.33 -3.85
N TYR A 18 8.40 -11.19 -4.42
CA TYR A 18 9.44 -10.31 -3.87
C TYR A 18 8.76 -9.17 -3.12
N HIS A 19 9.21 -8.88 -1.89
CA HIS A 19 8.66 -7.80 -1.07
C HIS A 19 9.79 -7.00 -0.40
N GLY A 20 9.56 -5.71 -0.15
CA GLY A 20 10.53 -4.82 0.48
C GLY A 20 10.16 -3.35 0.36
N HIS A 21 10.87 -2.49 1.07
CA HIS A 21 10.70 -1.04 1.01
C HIS A 21 11.46 -0.47 -0.20
N ILE A 22 10.86 -0.59 -1.38
CA ILE A 22 11.41 -0.09 -2.64
C ILE A 22 10.27 0.65 -3.36
N ALA A 23 10.54 1.88 -3.80
CA ALA A 23 9.59 2.63 -4.63
C ALA A 23 9.34 1.93 -5.97
N TYR A 24 8.30 2.34 -6.69
CA TYR A 24 7.97 1.82 -8.00
C TYR A 24 9.19 1.87 -8.93
N LEU A 25 9.50 0.72 -9.54
CA LEU A 25 10.62 0.55 -10.44
C LEU A 25 10.07 0.19 -11.81
N ASP A 26 10.31 1.05 -12.79
CA ASP A 26 9.85 0.83 -14.14
C ASP A 26 10.83 -0.08 -14.90
N PHE A 27 10.49 -1.36 -15.03
CA PHE A 27 11.31 -2.35 -15.72
C PHE A 27 11.50 -2.04 -17.20
N SER A 28 10.59 -1.28 -17.82
CA SER A 28 10.72 -0.90 -19.24
C SER A 28 11.91 0.05 -19.48
N LYS A 29 12.31 0.82 -18.46
CA LYS A 29 13.44 1.77 -18.53
C LYS A 29 14.79 1.14 -18.17
N LEU A 30 14.82 -0.13 -17.76
CA LEU A 30 16.02 -0.80 -17.25
C LEU A 30 16.70 -1.72 -18.29
N GLY A 31 16.27 -1.63 -19.55
CA GLY A 31 16.90 -2.34 -20.67
C GLY A 31 16.01 -3.44 -21.27
N GLU A 32 16.42 -3.89 -22.46
CA GLU A 32 15.67 -4.84 -23.27
C GLU A 32 15.70 -6.26 -22.67
N GLY A 33 14.63 -7.02 -22.92
CA GLY A 33 14.51 -8.42 -22.50
C GLY A 33 14.19 -8.63 -21.01
N LEU A 34 13.86 -7.57 -20.26
CA LEU A 34 13.37 -7.69 -18.89
C LEU A 34 11.87 -8.03 -18.87
N ILE A 35 11.49 -8.93 -17.96
CA ILE A 35 10.09 -9.32 -17.77
C ILE A 35 9.49 -8.37 -16.74
N LYS A 36 8.46 -7.62 -17.13
CA LYS A 36 7.71 -6.75 -16.21
C LYS A 36 7.06 -7.61 -15.11
N PRO A 37 7.41 -7.41 -13.83
CA PRO A 37 6.76 -8.12 -12.74
C PRO A 37 5.34 -7.60 -12.53
N ILE A 38 4.52 -8.39 -11.85
CA ILE A 38 3.22 -7.95 -11.38
C ILE A 38 3.43 -7.16 -10.09
N TYR A 39 3.02 -5.90 -10.09
CA TYR A 39 3.02 -5.06 -8.90
C TYR A 39 1.67 -5.15 -8.19
N ILE A 40 1.72 -5.32 -6.87
CA ILE A 40 0.59 -5.17 -5.96
C ILE A 40 1.06 -4.34 -4.77
N ASN A 41 0.16 -3.64 -4.09
CA ASN A 41 0.53 -2.89 -2.89
C ASN A 41 -0.67 -2.69 -1.96
N ILE A 42 -0.42 -2.22 -0.75
CA ILE A 42 -1.43 -1.80 0.21
C ILE A 42 -1.02 -0.43 0.75
N ILE A 43 -1.97 0.49 0.83
CA ILE A 43 -1.77 1.82 1.41
C ILE A 43 -2.66 2.01 2.65
N ARG A 44 -2.48 3.13 3.34
CA ARG A 44 -3.27 3.51 4.53
C ARG A 44 -3.52 5.01 4.50
N ASP A 45 -4.53 5.44 5.26
CA ASP A 45 -4.69 6.86 5.59
C ASP A 45 -3.34 7.49 5.99
N PRO A 46 -2.93 8.62 5.38
CA PRO A 46 -1.60 9.18 5.55
C PRO A 46 -1.25 9.54 7.00
N LEU A 47 -2.21 10.10 7.75
CA LEU A 47 -1.99 10.54 9.13
C LEU A 47 -1.93 9.32 10.07
N GLU A 48 -2.88 8.41 9.97
CA GLU A 48 -2.88 7.14 10.72
C GLU A 48 -1.60 6.32 10.48
N ARG A 49 -1.08 6.33 9.23
CA ARG A 49 0.21 5.72 8.88
C ARG A 49 1.36 6.40 9.62
N LEU A 50 1.44 7.73 9.59
CA LEU A 50 2.50 8.49 10.25
C LEU A 50 2.46 8.30 11.77
N VAL A 51 1.28 8.38 12.38
CA VAL A 51 1.06 8.15 13.82
C VAL A 51 1.46 6.74 14.22
N SER A 52 1.07 5.73 13.43
CA SER A 52 1.49 4.35 13.67
C SER A 52 3.02 4.20 13.63
N TYR A 53 3.69 4.87 12.68
CA TYR A 53 5.15 4.86 12.59
C TYR A 53 5.82 5.59 13.76
N TYR A 54 5.26 6.72 14.19
CA TYR A 54 5.75 7.50 15.32
C TYR A 54 5.81 6.70 16.61
N TYR A 55 4.70 6.02 16.96
CA TYR A 55 4.63 5.18 18.15
C TYR A 55 5.41 3.89 17.98
N PHE A 56 5.51 3.33 16.77
CA PHE A 56 6.35 2.17 16.50
C PHE A 56 7.81 2.44 16.85
N LEU A 57 8.35 3.61 16.51
CA LEU A 57 9.74 3.97 16.84
C LEU A 57 10.01 4.12 18.35
N ARG A 58 8.98 4.36 19.17
CA ARG A 58 9.05 4.56 20.62
C ARG A 58 8.78 3.26 21.39
N ASN A 59 7.75 2.53 20.97
CA ASN A 59 7.16 1.44 21.73
C ASN A 59 7.43 0.05 21.12
N GLY A 60 7.84 -0.02 19.85
CA GLY A 60 8.05 -1.30 19.16
C GLY A 60 6.77 -1.99 18.71
N ASP A 61 6.87 -3.30 18.49
CA ASP A 61 5.80 -4.14 17.94
C ASP A 61 5.72 -5.50 18.66
N ASP A 62 4.56 -6.16 18.54
CA ASP A 62 4.28 -7.47 19.14
C ASP A 62 4.94 -8.68 18.45
N PHE A 63 5.49 -8.49 17.26
CA PHE A 63 6.10 -9.56 16.47
C PHE A 63 7.57 -9.77 16.81
N ARG A 64 8.29 -8.69 17.15
CA ARG A 64 9.69 -8.69 17.61
C ARG A 64 9.82 -7.78 18.84
N PRO A 65 9.20 -8.15 19.98
CA PRO A 65 9.09 -7.28 21.16
C PRO A 65 10.45 -7.00 21.84
N HIS A 66 11.41 -7.91 21.70
CA HIS A 66 12.73 -7.77 22.32
C HIS A 66 13.64 -6.74 21.64
N LEU A 67 13.27 -6.23 20.46
CA LEU A 67 14.06 -5.23 19.76
C LEU A 67 13.74 -3.82 20.23
N LYS A 68 14.71 -3.19 20.88
CA LYS A 68 14.67 -1.75 21.16
C LYS A 68 14.73 -0.96 19.87
N ARG A 69 13.76 -0.08 19.69
CA ARG A 69 13.66 0.80 18.51
C ARG A 69 14.46 2.07 18.71
N ARG A 70 14.75 2.75 17.60
CA ARG A 70 15.67 3.91 17.54
C ARG A 70 15.32 5.02 18.54
N LYS A 71 14.04 5.22 18.84
CA LYS A 71 13.54 6.28 19.73
C LYS A 71 12.92 5.71 21.01
N SER A 72 13.27 4.48 21.37
CA SER A 72 12.74 3.84 22.58
C SER A 72 13.13 4.61 23.84
N GLY A 73 12.16 4.79 24.74
CA GLY A 73 12.30 5.60 25.95
C GLY A 73 11.81 7.05 25.82
N ASN A 74 11.56 7.54 24.60
CA ASN A 74 10.82 8.80 24.43
C ASN A 74 9.34 8.58 24.73
N LYS A 75 8.82 9.29 25.74
CA LYS A 75 7.43 9.22 26.21
C LYS A 75 6.52 10.30 25.62
N GLU A 76 7.08 11.22 24.84
CA GLU A 76 6.34 12.30 24.19
C GLU A 76 5.24 11.74 23.28
N SER A 77 4.03 12.23 23.45
CA SER A 77 2.88 11.86 22.62
C SER A 77 3.01 12.44 21.20
N PHE A 78 2.17 11.99 20.26
CA PHE A 78 2.17 12.57 18.92
C PHE A 78 1.67 14.03 18.95
N ASP A 79 0.65 14.31 19.76
CA ASP A 79 0.10 15.66 19.95
C ASP A 79 1.12 16.62 20.57
N GLU A 80 1.81 16.21 21.65
CA GLU A 80 2.86 17.02 22.29
C GLU A 80 4.02 17.32 21.32
N CYS A 81 4.36 16.34 20.47
CA CYS A 81 5.35 16.56 19.42
C CYS A 81 4.83 17.59 18.40
N ALA A 82 3.59 17.45 17.95
CA ALA A 82 3.00 18.31 16.93
C ALA A 82 2.86 19.76 17.44
N GLU A 83 2.48 19.96 18.70
CA GLU A 83 2.42 21.27 19.35
C GLU A 83 3.78 21.98 19.37
N LYS A 84 4.87 21.23 19.53
CA LYS A 84 6.24 21.75 19.59
C LYS A 84 6.95 21.79 18.24
N ASP A 85 6.24 21.52 17.14
CA ASP A 85 6.81 21.40 15.80
C ASP A 85 8.01 20.41 15.74
N GLY A 86 7.84 19.26 16.39
CA GLY A 86 8.87 18.24 16.49
C GLY A 86 9.15 17.54 15.16
N LYS A 87 10.43 17.22 14.90
CA LYS A 87 10.86 16.62 13.62
C LYS A 87 10.20 15.28 13.26
N ASP A 88 9.85 14.46 14.25
CA ASP A 88 9.24 13.13 14.01
C ASP A 88 7.74 13.22 13.66
N CYS A 89 7.12 14.38 13.88
CA CYS A 89 5.71 14.69 13.61
C CYS A 89 5.60 15.92 12.69
N ASP A 90 6.65 16.24 11.95
CA ASP A 90 6.59 17.27 10.91
C ASP A 90 5.62 16.81 9.78
N PRO A 91 4.70 17.66 9.31
CA PRO A 91 3.83 17.36 8.17
C PRO A 91 4.57 16.89 6.91
N GLU A 92 5.83 17.26 6.69
CA GLU A 92 6.66 16.73 5.60
C GLU A 92 6.79 15.20 5.65
N ASN A 93 6.76 14.58 6.84
CA ASN A 93 6.84 13.13 7.02
C ASN A 93 5.59 12.38 6.53
N LEU A 94 4.51 13.08 6.17
CA LEU A 94 3.38 12.48 5.47
C LEU A 94 3.79 12.01 4.06
N TRP A 95 4.69 12.74 3.40
CA TRP A 95 5.15 12.49 2.03
C TRP A 95 5.93 11.18 1.94
N MET A 96 5.23 10.10 1.63
CA MET A 96 5.78 8.75 1.62
C MET A 96 5.09 7.88 0.59
N GLN A 97 3.76 7.84 0.57
CA GLN A 97 3.05 6.92 -0.32
C GLN A 97 3.15 7.41 -1.76
N ILE A 98 3.00 8.73 -2.00
CA ILE A 98 3.18 9.30 -3.33
C ILE A 98 4.56 8.96 -3.92
N PRO A 99 5.70 9.24 -3.27
CA PRO A 99 7.02 8.84 -3.76
C PRO A 99 7.13 7.34 -4.09
N PHE A 100 6.57 6.48 -3.23
CA PHE A 100 6.62 5.03 -3.42
C PHE A 100 5.88 4.56 -4.69
N PHE A 101 4.84 5.26 -5.13
CA PHE A 101 4.14 4.97 -6.38
C PHE A 101 4.68 5.77 -7.57
N CYS A 102 5.14 7.00 -7.36
CA CYS A 102 5.77 7.83 -8.37
C CYS A 102 7.06 7.19 -8.89
N GLY A 103 7.89 6.64 -7.98
CA GLY A 103 9.07 5.86 -8.30
C GLY A 103 10.39 6.57 -8.03
N HIS A 104 11.36 6.41 -8.93
CA HIS A 104 12.76 6.80 -8.71
C HIS A 104 13.17 8.11 -9.40
N ALA A 105 12.22 8.87 -9.98
CA ALA A 105 12.53 10.19 -10.51
C ALA A 105 12.79 11.18 -9.36
N ALA A 106 13.72 12.12 -9.54
CA ALA A 106 14.07 13.09 -8.49
C ALA A 106 12.86 13.88 -7.99
N GLU A 107 11.98 14.30 -8.91
CA GLU A 107 10.74 15.03 -8.62
C GLU A 107 9.78 14.25 -7.71
N CYS A 108 9.81 12.91 -7.72
CA CYS A 108 8.99 12.09 -6.80
C CYS A 108 9.31 12.35 -5.33
N TRP A 109 10.55 12.76 -5.03
CA TRP A 109 11.07 12.92 -3.68
C TRP A 109 11.10 14.37 -3.23
N TYR A 110 10.55 15.29 -4.02
CA TYR A 110 10.31 16.67 -3.61
C TYR A 110 8.92 16.78 -2.94
N PRO A 111 8.85 17.00 -1.61
CA PRO A 111 7.57 17.07 -0.90
C PRO A 111 6.66 18.16 -1.47
N GLY A 112 5.40 17.82 -1.71
CA GLY A 112 4.42 18.77 -2.26
C GLY A 112 4.39 18.87 -3.78
N SER A 113 5.14 18.05 -4.52
CA SER A 113 5.12 18.08 -5.99
C SER A 113 3.78 17.55 -6.56
N ASN A 114 3.04 18.42 -7.25
CA ASN A 114 1.84 18.03 -8.00
C ASN A 114 2.16 17.06 -9.14
N TRP A 115 3.33 17.20 -9.78
CA TRP A 115 3.77 16.26 -10.81
C TRP A 115 3.94 14.86 -10.23
N ALA A 116 4.51 14.74 -9.03
CA ALA A 116 4.70 13.46 -8.37
C ALA A 116 3.37 12.78 -8.02
N LEU A 117 2.37 13.56 -7.59
CA LEU A 117 1.00 13.07 -7.35
C LEU A 117 0.40 12.47 -8.62
N GLU A 118 0.43 13.22 -9.73
CA GLU A 118 -0.14 12.75 -11.00
C GLU A 118 0.59 11.52 -11.54
N GLN A 119 1.92 11.49 -11.43
CA GLN A 119 2.72 10.33 -11.82
C GLN A 119 2.42 9.11 -10.93
N ALA A 120 2.19 9.30 -9.63
CA ALA A 120 1.81 8.24 -8.71
C ALA A 120 0.44 7.66 -9.06
N LYS A 121 -0.57 8.50 -9.35
CA LYS A 121 -1.89 8.07 -9.82
C LYS A 121 -1.79 7.31 -11.15
N TYR A 122 -1.01 7.83 -12.10
CA TYR A 122 -0.76 7.16 -13.37
C TYR A 122 -0.15 5.78 -13.17
N ASN A 123 0.88 5.67 -12.33
CA ASN A 123 1.52 4.38 -12.06
C ASN A 123 0.58 3.41 -11.37
N LEU A 124 -0.23 3.88 -10.41
CA LEU A 124 -1.23 3.05 -9.73
C LEU A 124 -2.17 2.38 -10.74
N VAL A 125 -2.72 3.13 -11.68
CA VAL A 125 -3.69 2.60 -12.66
C VAL A 125 -3.02 1.73 -13.74
N ASN A 126 -1.85 2.13 -14.24
CA ASN A 126 -1.26 1.51 -15.42
C ASN A 126 -0.24 0.41 -15.10
N ASN A 127 0.32 0.40 -13.89
CA ASN A 127 1.46 -0.44 -13.56
C ASN A 127 1.23 -1.38 -12.36
N TYR A 128 0.22 -1.14 -11.53
CA TYR A 128 -0.16 -2.04 -10.45
C TYR A 128 -1.39 -2.86 -10.85
N LEU A 129 -1.37 -4.16 -10.55
CA LEU A 129 -2.52 -5.04 -10.75
C LEU A 129 -3.67 -4.68 -9.81
N VAL A 130 -3.35 -4.46 -8.53
CA VAL A 130 -4.29 -3.99 -7.53
C VAL A 130 -3.54 -3.29 -6.40
N VAL A 131 -4.13 -2.22 -5.88
CA VAL A 131 -3.69 -1.54 -4.66
C VAL A 131 -4.83 -1.59 -3.66
N GLY A 132 -4.60 -2.22 -2.51
CA GLY A 132 -5.58 -2.34 -1.44
C GLY A 132 -5.40 -1.28 -0.36
N LEU A 133 -6.27 -1.35 0.65
CA LEU A 133 -6.23 -0.50 1.83
C LEU A 133 -5.97 -1.33 3.08
N THR A 134 -5.25 -0.77 4.03
CA THR A 134 -4.88 -1.47 5.28
C THR A 134 -6.11 -1.85 6.10
N GLU A 135 -7.08 -0.94 6.18
CA GLU A 135 -8.34 -1.10 6.89
C GLU A 135 -9.33 -2.05 6.19
N GLU A 136 -9.12 -2.36 4.91
CA GLU A 136 -9.92 -3.30 4.11
C GLU A 136 -9.08 -4.51 3.64
N LEU A 137 -8.10 -4.92 4.45
CA LEU A 137 -7.15 -5.97 4.08
C LEU A 137 -7.81 -7.31 3.74
N ASN A 138 -8.93 -7.65 4.39
CA ASN A 138 -9.69 -8.87 4.10
C ASN A 138 -10.21 -8.88 2.65
N ASP A 139 -10.77 -7.75 2.21
CA ASP A 139 -11.26 -7.58 0.84
C ASP A 139 -10.11 -7.62 -0.17
N PHE A 140 -8.97 -7.02 0.18
CA PHE A 140 -7.79 -7.06 -0.67
C PHE A 140 -7.27 -8.48 -0.88
N VAL A 141 -7.21 -9.28 0.20
CA VAL A 141 -6.84 -10.70 0.13
C VAL A 141 -7.82 -11.49 -0.75
N ALA A 142 -9.12 -11.23 -0.62
CA ALA A 142 -10.13 -11.85 -1.49
C ALA A 142 -9.94 -11.48 -2.97
N VAL A 143 -9.71 -10.20 -3.28
CA VAL A 143 -9.39 -9.77 -4.66
C VAL A 143 -8.18 -10.52 -5.19
N LEU A 144 -7.08 -10.60 -4.41
CA LEU A 144 -5.87 -11.32 -4.82
C LEU A 144 -6.10 -12.82 -5.06
N GLU A 145 -6.90 -13.47 -4.22
CA GLU A 145 -7.28 -14.88 -4.41
C GLU A 145 -8.03 -15.08 -5.74
N ALA A 146 -8.92 -14.16 -6.10
CA ALA A 146 -9.67 -14.20 -7.36
C ALA A 146 -8.81 -13.92 -8.60
N VAL A 147 -7.90 -12.92 -8.55
CA VAL A 147 -7.14 -12.47 -9.73
C VAL A 147 -5.77 -13.15 -9.89
N LEU A 148 -5.19 -13.68 -8.81
CA LEU A 148 -3.89 -14.37 -8.79
C LEU A 148 -3.94 -15.68 -7.98
N PRO A 149 -4.83 -16.63 -8.34
CA PRO A 149 -5.03 -17.86 -7.55
C PRO A 149 -3.78 -18.74 -7.45
N ARG A 150 -2.84 -18.64 -8.41
CA ARG A 150 -1.56 -19.38 -8.35
C ARG A 150 -0.75 -19.06 -7.08
N PHE A 151 -0.88 -17.84 -6.54
CA PHE A 151 -0.20 -17.42 -5.31
C PHE A 151 -1.13 -17.42 -4.10
N PHE A 152 -2.41 -17.06 -4.28
CA PHE A 152 -3.29 -16.69 -3.17
C PHE A 152 -4.50 -17.62 -2.99
N LYS A 153 -4.56 -18.77 -3.67
CA LYS A 153 -5.63 -19.75 -3.42
C LYS A 153 -5.65 -20.18 -1.95
N GLY A 154 -6.81 -20.05 -1.30
CA GLY A 154 -7.04 -20.31 0.11
C GLY A 154 -6.65 -19.17 1.06
N ALA A 155 -6.16 -18.04 0.55
CA ALA A 155 -5.68 -16.93 1.38
C ALA A 155 -6.81 -16.25 2.17
N THR A 156 -8.00 -16.10 1.59
CA THR A 156 -9.16 -15.50 2.29
C THR A 156 -9.57 -16.35 3.48
N HIS A 157 -9.64 -17.68 3.31
CA HIS A 157 -9.95 -18.60 4.41
C HIS A 157 -8.86 -18.55 5.50
N LEU A 158 -7.60 -18.57 5.11
CA LEU A 158 -6.47 -18.49 6.05
C LEU A 158 -6.46 -17.16 6.82
N TYR A 159 -6.79 -16.05 6.16
CA TYR A 159 -6.88 -14.74 6.80
C TYR A 159 -8.08 -14.66 7.76
N GLY A 160 -9.24 -15.20 7.40
CA GLY A 160 -10.44 -15.16 8.23
C GLY A 160 -10.38 -16.07 9.47
N THR A 161 -9.69 -17.20 9.38
CA THR A 161 -9.63 -18.21 10.47
C THR A 161 -8.28 -18.24 11.20
N GLY A 162 -7.26 -17.61 10.64
CA GLY A 162 -5.89 -17.65 11.14
C GLY A 162 -5.68 -16.78 12.38
N ARG A 163 -4.75 -17.21 13.24
CA ARG A 163 -4.29 -16.41 14.40
C ARG A 163 -3.25 -15.34 14.03
N LYS A 164 -2.77 -15.35 12.77
CA LYS A 164 -1.67 -14.50 12.26
C LYS A 164 -2.15 -13.42 11.29
N SER A 165 -3.41 -13.03 11.36
CA SER A 165 -4.02 -12.04 10.43
C SER A 165 -3.68 -10.59 10.81
N HIS A 166 -3.30 -10.35 12.07
CA HIS A 166 -2.93 -9.03 12.57
C HIS A 166 -1.59 -9.07 13.30
N LEU A 167 -0.50 -9.21 12.53
CA LEU A 167 0.87 -9.19 13.04
C LEU A 167 1.41 -7.76 13.16
N ARG A 168 2.46 -7.59 13.99
CA ARG A 168 3.21 -6.33 14.13
C ARG A 168 2.36 -5.16 14.63
N LYS A 169 1.47 -5.40 15.59
CA LYS A 169 0.72 -4.32 16.23
C LYS A 169 1.68 -3.44 17.02
N THR A 170 1.54 -2.13 16.84
CA THR A 170 2.31 -1.14 17.59
C THR A 170 1.78 -1.06 19.03
N PHE A 171 2.67 -1.13 20.00
CA PHE A 171 2.29 -0.98 21.41
C PHE A 171 1.98 0.47 21.78
N ASN A 172 1.06 0.66 22.73
CA ASN A 172 0.76 1.94 23.37
C ASN A 172 0.55 3.11 22.38
N LYS A 173 -0.24 2.88 21.31
CA LYS A 173 -0.67 3.93 20.39
C LYS A 173 -1.76 4.76 21.08
N LEU A 174 -1.56 6.07 21.20
CA LEU A 174 -2.59 6.98 21.69
C LEU A 174 -3.42 7.52 20.51
N PRO A 175 -4.71 7.82 20.72
CA PRO A 175 -5.49 8.59 19.74
C PRO A 175 -4.90 10.00 19.60
N VAL A 176 -5.10 10.59 18.42
CA VAL A 176 -4.65 11.96 18.10
C VAL A 176 -5.78 12.93 18.41
N SER A 177 -5.46 14.12 18.92
CA SER A 177 -6.43 15.17 19.21
C SER A 177 -7.04 15.77 17.94
N GLU A 178 -8.26 16.32 18.03
CA GLU A 178 -8.89 17.02 16.90
C GLU A 178 -8.07 18.24 16.45
N GLU A 179 -7.44 18.95 17.39
CA GLU A 179 -6.56 20.08 17.10
C GLU A 179 -5.36 19.67 16.24
N THR A 180 -4.67 18.58 16.62
CA THR A 180 -3.57 18.03 15.83
C THR A 180 -4.06 17.53 14.47
N ILE A 181 -5.21 16.87 14.41
CA ILE A 181 -5.79 16.43 13.13
C ILE A 181 -6.00 17.64 12.20
N ASN A 182 -6.64 18.69 12.68
CA ASN A 182 -6.90 19.91 11.90
C ASN A 182 -5.59 20.56 11.43
N LYS A 183 -4.59 20.67 12.32
CA LYS A 183 -3.25 21.20 11.97
C LYS A 183 -2.61 20.44 10.80
N PHE A 184 -2.71 19.11 10.80
CA PHE A 184 -2.18 18.30 9.70
C PHE A 184 -3.02 18.43 8.43
N GLN A 185 -4.36 18.49 8.56
CA GLN A 185 -5.26 18.63 7.41
C GLN A 185 -5.09 19.95 6.64
N ASP A 186 -4.65 21.00 7.32
CA ASP A 186 -4.35 22.28 6.68
C ASP A 186 -3.09 22.25 5.80
N SER A 187 -2.17 21.31 6.07
CA SER A 187 -0.91 21.17 5.33
C SER A 187 -1.13 20.83 3.85
N PRO A 188 -0.43 21.49 2.91
CA PRO A 188 -0.50 21.15 1.49
C PRO A 188 -0.03 19.71 1.22
N ILE A 189 0.91 19.19 2.01
CA ILE A 189 1.43 17.83 1.85
C ILE A 189 0.36 16.81 2.22
N TRP A 190 -0.38 17.05 3.30
CA TRP A 190 -1.50 16.19 3.68
C TRP A 190 -2.57 16.18 2.59
N LYS A 191 -2.92 17.34 2.02
CA LYS A 191 -3.93 17.44 0.97
C LYS A 191 -3.59 16.54 -0.22
N LEU A 192 -2.34 16.56 -0.68
CA LEU A 192 -1.88 15.72 -1.80
C LEU A 192 -1.84 14.23 -1.44
N GLU A 193 -1.26 13.86 -0.29
CA GLU A 193 -1.22 12.46 0.17
C GLU A 193 -2.61 11.88 0.41
N ASN A 194 -3.53 12.67 0.97
CA ASN A 194 -4.92 12.29 1.16
C ASN A 194 -5.63 12.16 -0.19
N GLU A 195 -5.41 13.07 -1.13
CA GLU A 195 -5.96 12.97 -2.48
C GLU A 195 -5.52 11.67 -3.17
N PHE A 196 -4.24 11.31 -3.08
CA PHE A 196 -3.73 10.03 -3.58
C PHE A 196 -4.40 8.83 -2.90
N TYR A 197 -4.53 8.87 -1.57
CA TYR A 197 -5.19 7.81 -0.80
C TYR A 197 -6.67 7.66 -1.18
N GLN A 198 -7.43 8.76 -1.31
CA GLN A 198 -8.84 8.72 -1.73
C GLN A 198 -8.97 8.20 -3.17
N PHE A 199 -8.08 8.60 -4.08
CA PHE A 199 -8.03 8.08 -5.44
C PHE A 199 -7.82 6.56 -5.48
N ALA A 200 -6.83 6.07 -4.74
CA ALA A 200 -6.54 4.65 -4.65
C ALA A 200 -7.69 3.86 -3.99
N LYS A 201 -8.32 4.42 -2.96
CA LYS A 201 -9.51 3.85 -2.30
C LYS A 201 -10.68 3.70 -3.27
N TYR A 202 -11.00 4.76 -4.00
CA TYR A 202 -12.03 4.72 -5.03
C TYR A 202 -11.73 3.65 -6.09
N HIS A 203 -10.48 3.60 -6.57
CA HIS A 203 -10.06 2.61 -7.57
C HIS A 203 -10.16 1.17 -7.03
N PHE A 204 -9.74 0.92 -5.80
CA PHE A 204 -9.86 -0.38 -5.15
C PHE A 204 -11.31 -0.84 -5.01
N HIS A 205 -12.20 0.04 -4.55
CA HIS A 205 -13.64 -0.24 -4.43
C HIS A 205 -14.26 -0.55 -5.78
N PHE A 206 -13.86 0.16 -6.84
CA PHE A 206 -14.28 -0.15 -8.20
C PHE A 206 -13.86 -1.55 -8.63
N ILE A 207 -12.58 -1.92 -8.44
CA ILE A 207 -12.08 -3.27 -8.73
C ILE A 207 -12.87 -4.32 -7.95
N LYS A 208 -13.05 -4.13 -6.63
CA LYS A 208 -13.83 -5.04 -5.77
C LYS A 208 -15.24 -5.28 -6.33
N LYS A 209 -15.94 -4.20 -6.73
CA LYS A 209 -17.29 -4.27 -7.32
C LYS A 209 -17.34 -4.98 -8.68
N ARG A 210 -16.25 -4.95 -9.45
CA ARG A 210 -16.12 -5.69 -10.72
C ARG A 210 -15.78 -7.15 -10.49
N THR A 211 -15.01 -7.47 -9.45
CA THR A 211 -14.62 -8.84 -9.13
C THR A 211 -15.71 -9.64 -8.43
N PHE A 212 -16.47 -8.99 -7.54
CA PHE A 212 -17.44 -9.67 -6.66
C PHE A 212 -18.86 -9.14 -6.80
N ALA A 213 -19.84 -10.03 -6.70
CA ALA A 213 -21.23 -9.71 -6.43
C ALA A 213 -21.49 -9.86 -4.92
N LEU A 214 -22.26 -8.94 -4.34
CA LEU A 214 -22.69 -9.03 -2.95
C LEU A 214 -23.94 -9.91 -2.89
N LEU A 215 -23.85 -11.02 -2.17
CA LEU A 215 -24.99 -11.90 -1.91
C LEU A 215 -25.90 -11.31 -0.82
N LYS A 216 -27.15 -11.80 -0.76
CA LYS A 216 -28.16 -11.33 0.21
C LYS A 216 -27.77 -11.60 1.68
N ASP A 217 -26.88 -12.55 1.92
CA ASP A 217 -26.33 -12.93 3.23
C ASP A 217 -25.06 -12.14 3.60
N GLY A 218 -24.63 -11.21 2.74
CA GLY A 218 -23.42 -10.40 2.94
C GLY A 218 -22.12 -11.05 2.48
N HIS A 219 -22.16 -12.29 1.94
CA HIS A 219 -20.97 -12.93 1.40
C HIS A 219 -20.61 -12.40 0.00
N LEU A 220 -19.30 -12.30 -0.27
CA LEU A 220 -18.78 -11.94 -1.59
C LEU A 220 -18.71 -13.20 -2.45
N GLN A 221 -19.40 -13.20 -3.58
CA GLN A 221 -19.28 -14.23 -4.61
C GLN A 221 -18.52 -13.69 -5.81
N GLN A 222 -17.51 -14.41 -6.28
CA GLN A 222 -16.79 -14.02 -7.50
C GLN A 222 -17.74 -14.02 -8.70
N GLN A 223 -17.72 -12.95 -9.48
CA GLN A 223 -18.55 -12.84 -10.68
C GLN A 223 -18.08 -13.86 -11.75
N PRO A 224 -19.00 -14.51 -12.49
CA PRO A 224 -18.63 -15.39 -13.58
C PRO A 224 -17.99 -14.61 -14.73
N SER A 225 -17.35 -15.33 -15.68
CA SER A 225 -16.81 -14.69 -16.89
C SER A 225 -17.89 -13.90 -17.62
N GLN A 226 -17.62 -12.63 -17.88
CA GLN A 226 -18.56 -11.70 -18.56
C GLN A 226 -18.27 -11.57 -20.06
N PHE A 227 -17.36 -12.36 -20.60
CA PHE A 227 -17.03 -12.33 -22.02
C PHE A 227 -16.96 -13.74 -22.62
N SER A 228 -17.28 -13.81 -23.90
CA SER A 228 -17.12 -14.97 -24.77
C SER A 228 -16.53 -14.51 -26.11
N PHE A 229 -15.83 -15.42 -26.79
CA PHE A 229 -15.32 -15.14 -28.13
C PHE A 229 -16.33 -15.67 -29.16
N GLU A 230 -16.79 -14.80 -30.05
CA GLU A 230 -17.65 -15.16 -31.17
C GLU A 230 -17.01 -14.77 -32.51
N LYS A 231 -17.49 -15.36 -33.61
CA LYS A 231 -17.08 -15.01 -34.98
C LYS A 231 -15.57 -15.11 -35.25
N ILE A 232 -14.88 -16.02 -34.58
CA ILE A 232 -13.49 -16.37 -34.89
C ILE A 232 -13.42 -16.88 -36.33
N ARG A 233 -12.59 -16.24 -37.15
CA ARG A 233 -12.48 -16.40 -38.60
C ARG A 233 -11.00 -16.35 -39.05
N PRO A 234 -10.69 -16.75 -40.30
CA PRO A 234 -11.60 -17.28 -41.30
C PRO A 234 -11.93 -18.73 -40.96
N ARG A 235 -13.16 -19.15 -41.25
CA ARG A 235 -13.44 -20.59 -41.22
C ARG A 235 -12.58 -21.31 -42.24
#